data_AF-A0A1H1SZY7-F1
#
_entry.id   AF-A0A1H1SZY7-F1
#
_cell.length_a   1.000
_cell.length_b   1.000
_cell.length_c   1.000
_cell.angle_alpha   90.00
_cell.angle_beta   90.00
_cell.angle_gamma   90.00
#
_symmetry.space_group_name_H-M   'P 1'
#
loop_
_entity.id
_entity.type
_entity.pdbx_description
1 polymer ?
#
loop_
_entity_poly.entity_id
_entity_poly.type
_entity_poly.pdbx_seq_one_letter_code
_entity_poly.pdbx_strand_id
1 'polypeptide(L)'
;MTIIHEATAVPVGDAAEPAAPRTYEVRTFGCQMNVHDSERLSGSLEAAGYVPADGAEPDVVVINTCAVRENADNKLYGNLGHLAGVKRRHAGMQIAVGGCLAQKDKNVILEKAPWVDVVFGTHNMGSLPSLLDRARHNDEAQLEILDALEVFPSTLPTKRDSTYSGWVSISVGCNNTCTFCIVPALRGKEKDRRPGEILAEIQALVDDGAVEVTLLGQNVNSYGVEFGDRQAFGKLLRAAGQIDGLERIRFTSPHPAAFTDDVIDAMAETPSVMPQLHMPLQSGSDRILKAMRRSYRSAKFLGILDRVRARIPNAAISTDIIVGFPGETEADFQETLRVVEAARFASAFTFQYSIRPGTPAATMEEQVPKEVVQDRYDRLIALQERISWEENQKLVGTAVEVLVSTGEGKKDAETHRLSGRAEDSRLVHFEVPAGSELPRPGDVVSVVITQAAPFHLLADSLDGAPLRIRRTRAGDAWDRAQAESCGVPATAGATAPASGPVSLGLPTIRIGSEPLTSPGVGTMPIYDPGDGQR
;
A
#
# COMPACT_ATOMS: atom_id res chain seq x y z
N MET A 1 63.52 -52.14 -6.52
CA MET A 1 63.24 -51.78 -5.12
C MET A 1 62.35 -50.55 -5.16
N THR A 2 61.04 -50.80 -5.19
CA THR A 2 59.99 -49.81 -5.42
C THR A 2 59.67 -49.15 -4.09
N ILE A 3 59.96 -47.86 -3.95
CA ILE A 3 59.53 -47.07 -2.80
C ILE A 3 58.34 -46.25 -3.26
N ILE A 4 57.18 -46.63 -2.75
CA ILE A 4 55.88 -46.01 -2.96
C ILE A 4 55.86 -44.77 -2.05
N HIS A 5 55.66 -43.58 -2.61
CA HIS A 5 55.30 -42.39 -1.83
C HIS A 5 53.78 -42.33 -1.74
N GLU A 6 53.25 -42.57 -0.54
CA GLU A 6 51.85 -42.30 -0.21
C GLU A 6 51.55 -40.81 -0.41
N ALA A 7 50.51 -40.53 -1.18
CA ALA A 7 49.96 -39.19 -1.30
C ALA A 7 49.22 -38.83 -0.01
N THR A 8 49.65 -37.77 0.65
CA THR A 8 49.00 -37.19 1.82
C THR A 8 47.59 -36.72 1.42
N ALA A 9 46.55 -37.41 1.90
CA ALA A 9 45.17 -36.99 1.72
C ALA A 9 44.92 -35.71 2.54
N VAL A 10 44.57 -34.62 1.85
CA VAL A 10 44.00 -33.43 2.50
C VAL A 10 42.58 -33.81 2.94
N PRO A 11 42.23 -33.70 4.24
CA PRO A 11 40.86 -33.96 4.66
C PRO A 11 39.95 -32.93 4.00
N VAL A 12 39.00 -33.43 3.20
CA VAL A 12 37.86 -32.64 2.73
C VAL A 12 37.11 -32.26 3.99
N GLY A 13 37.18 -30.98 4.38
CA GLY A 13 36.41 -30.46 5.51
C GLY A 13 34.94 -30.78 5.29
N ASP A 14 34.28 -31.22 6.37
CA ASP A 14 32.84 -31.45 6.39
C ASP A 14 32.13 -30.28 5.71
N ALA A 15 31.39 -30.59 4.64
CA ALA A 15 30.49 -29.64 4.03
C ALA A 15 29.52 -29.19 5.12
N ALA A 16 29.59 -27.91 5.51
CA ALA A 16 28.68 -27.32 6.47
C ALA A 16 27.24 -27.68 6.10
N GLU A 17 26.49 -28.25 7.05
CA GLU A 17 25.06 -28.45 6.89
C GLU A 17 24.42 -27.15 6.39
N PRO A 18 23.50 -27.18 5.41
CA PRO A 18 22.82 -25.97 4.97
C PRO A 18 22.10 -25.38 6.19
N ALA A 19 22.57 -24.22 6.65
CA ALA A 19 21.97 -23.51 7.77
C ALA A 19 20.48 -23.35 7.50
N ALA A 20 19.63 -23.65 8.49
CA ALA A 20 18.19 -23.48 8.38
C ALA A 20 17.87 -22.06 7.89
N PRO A 21 16.86 -21.89 7.01
CA PRO A 21 16.52 -20.58 6.47
C PRO A 21 16.14 -19.64 7.62
N ARG A 22 16.67 -18.43 7.59
CA ARG A 22 16.43 -17.44 8.65
C ARG A 22 15.00 -16.93 8.58
N THR A 23 14.38 -16.81 9.75
CA THR A 23 12.99 -16.39 9.88
C THR A 23 12.84 -14.87 9.93
N TYR A 24 11.75 -14.31 9.39
CA TYR A 24 11.50 -12.87 9.43
C TYR A 24 10.07 -12.51 9.87
N GLU A 25 9.94 -11.31 10.43
CA GLU A 25 8.65 -10.68 10.74
C GLU A 25 8.70 -9.20 10.31
N VAL A 26 7.76 -8.76 9.47
CA VAL A 26 7.60 -7.34 9.12
C VAL A 26 6.46 -6.74 9.93
N ARG A 27 6.78 -5.77 10.78
CA ARG A 27 5.82 -5.00 11.59
C ARG A 27 5.55 -3.65 10.94
N THR A 28 4.35 -3.51 10.40
CA THR A 28 3.92 -2.30 9.71
C THR A 28 3.21 -1.35 10.65
N PHE A 29 3.73 -0.12 10.78
CA PHE A 29 3.08 0.96 11.52
C PHE A 29 2.91 2.18 10.63
N GLY A 30 1.69 2.46 10.16
CA GLY A 30 1.52 3.65 9.33
C GLY A 30 0.25 3.72 8.53
N CYS A 31 0.42 4.12 7.27
CA CYS A 31 -0.64 4.26 6.27
C CYS A 31 -0.60 3.12 5.24
N GLN A 32 -1.53 3.17 4.29
CA GLN A 32 -1.63 2.18 3.19
C GLN A 32 -0.34 2.07 2.37
N MET A 33 0.41 3.18 2.22
CA MET A 33 1.73 3.13 1.56
C MET A 33 2.73 2.29 2.37
N ASN A 34 2.71 2.34 3.71
CA ASN A 34 3.56 1.48 4.51
C ASN A 34 3.16 0.01 4.40
N VAL A 35 1.86 -0.31 4.26
CA VAL A 35 1.40 -1.69 4.03
C VAL A 35 1.98 -2.22 2.72
N HIS A 36 1.80 -1.48 1.63
CA HIS A 36 2.35 -1.84 0.33
C HIS A 36 3.90 -1.90 0.32
N ASP A 37 4.57 -0.96 0.99
CA ASP A 37 6.03 -0.99 1.17
C ASP A 37 6.46 -2.26 1.93
N SER A 38 5.67 -2.71 2.92
CA SER A 38 5.93 -3.94 3.67
C SER A 38 5.75 -5.22 2.85
N GLU A 39 4.76 -5.28 1.96
CA GLU A 39 4.59 -6.42 1.02
C GLU A 39 5.85 -6.60 0.14
N ARG A 40 6.47 -5.48 -0.28
CA ARG A 40 7.72 -5.48 -1.04
C ARG A 40 8.94 -5.83 -0.20
N LEU A 41 8.98 -5.41 1.06
CA LEU A 41 10.03 -5.80 2.00
C LEU A 41 9.99 -7.31 2.23
N SER A 42 8.80 -7.87 2.49
CA SER A 42 8.58 -9.31 2.62
C SER A 42 9.02 -10.07 1.36
N GLY A 43 8.58 -9.65 0.17
CA GLY A 43 8.99 -10.30 -1.08
C GLY A 43 10.50 -10.21 -1.35
N SER A 44 11.14 -9.09 -1.01
CA SER A 44 12.61 -8.94 -1.12
C SER A 44 13.36 -9.86 -0.16
N LEU A 45 12.84 -10.08 1.05
CA LEU A 45 13.39 -11.03 2.02
C LEU A 45 13.20 -12.49 1.55
N GLU A 46 12.01 -12.86 1.07
CA GLU A 46 11.76 -14.20 0.53
C GLU A 46 12.66 -14.51 -0.68
N ALA A 47 12.84 -13.55 -1.59
CA ALA A 47 13.76 -13.70 -2.72
C ALA A 47 15.24 -13.85 -2.31
N ALA A 48 15.60 -13.36 -1.12
CA ALA A 48 16.92 -13.55 -0.52
C ALA A 48 17.03 -14.84 0.33
N GLY A 49 15.98 -15.67 0.38
CA GLY A 49 15.98 -16.96 1.06
C GLY A 49 15.54 -16.93 2.53
N TYR A 50 14.99 -15.81 3.00
CA TYR A 50 14.35 -15.74 4.31
C TYR A 50 12.94 -16.36 4.26
N VAL A 51 12.45 -16.87 5.40
CA VAL A 51 11.11 -17.45 5.52
C VAL A 51 10.28 -16.75 6.61
N PRO A 52 8.94 -16.65 6.50
CA PRO A 52 8.13 -16.06 7.57
C PRO A 52 8.29 -16.78 8.92
N ALA A 53 8.20 -16.04 10.02
CA ALA A 53 8.17 -16.63 11.35
C ALA A 53 6.74 -17.09 11.70
N ASP A 54 6.50 -18.41 11.65
CA ASP A 54 5.20 -19.03 11.97
C ASP A 54 4.97 -19.13 13.49
N GLY A 55 4.87 -17.99 14.17
CA GLY A 55 4.60 -17.89 15.60
C GLY A 55 5.80 -18.10 16.53
N ALA A 56 6.98 -18.39 15.97
CA ALA A 56 8.26 -18.40 16.68
C ALA A 56 8.86 -16.98 16.81
N GLU A 57 9.82 -16.78 17.72
CA GLU A 57 10.60 -15.54 17.77
C GLU A 57 11.47 -15.44 16.49
N PRO A 58 11.31 -14.40 15.65
CA PRO A 58 11.99 -14.29 14.36
C PRO A 58 13.49 -13.98 14.50
N ASP A 59 14.27 -14.44 13.51
CA ASP A 59 15.68 -14.05 13.34
C ASP A 59 15.85 -12.60 12.89
N VAL A 60 14.88 -12.06 12.14
CA VAL A 60 14.88 -10.68 11.64
C VAL A 60 13.54 -10.03 11.91
N VAL A 61 13.55 -8.90 12.62
CA VAL A 61 12.35 -8.04 12.76
C VAL A 61 12.56 -6.76 11.97
N VAL A 62 11.66 -6.50 11.03
CA VAL A 62 11.65 -5.24 10.26
C VAL A 62 10.50 -4.38 10.76
N ILE A 63 10.81 -3.19 11.28
CA ILE A 63 9.80 -2.18 11.63
C ILE A 63 9.69 -1.18 10.49
N ASN A 64 8.62 -1.26 9.70
CA ASN A 64 8.30 -0.26 8.68
C ASN A 64 7.35 0.80 9.27
N THR A 65 7.87 2.02 9.49
CA THR A 65 7.18 3.02 10.31
C THR A 65 6.90 4.34 9.58
N CYS A 66 5.78 4.96 9.91
CA CYS A 66 5.32 6.24 9.40
C CYS A 66 5.85 7.42 10.23
N ALA A 67 6.03 8.59 9.62
CA ALA A 67 6.40 9.84 10.29
C ALA A 67 5.23 10.84 10.42
N VAL A 68 4.03 10.47 9.96
CA VAL A 68 2.91 11.39 9.74
C VAL A 68 1.77 11.20 10.76
N ARG A 69 1.74 10.11 11.53
CA ARG A 69 0.77 9.94 12.62
C ARG A 69 1.33 10.49 13.92
N GLU A 70 0.45 10.95 14.80
CA GLU A 70 0.82 11.28 16.18
C GLU A 70 1.27 10.01 16.92
N ASN A 71 2.23 10.14 17.85
CA ASN A 71 2.81 9.05 18.62
C ASN A 71 3.53 7.97 17.80
N ALA A 72 3.82 8.21 16.52
CA ALA A 72 4.60 7.26 15.72
C ALA A 72 6.01 7.04 16.28
N ASP A 73 6.67 8.13 16.72
CA ASP A 73 7.95 8.07 17.43
C ASP A 73 7.86 7.22 18.71
N ASN A 74 6.88 7.52 19.58
CA ASN A 74 6.66 6.81 20.83
C ASN A 74 6.41 5.30 20.61
N LYS A 75 5.61 4.95 19.60
CA LYS A 75 5.36 3.56 19.22
C LYS A 75 6.62 2.86 18.71
N LEU A 76 7.43 3.52 17.87
CA LEU A 76 8.68 2.97 17.39
C LEU A 76 9.62 2.67 18.56
N TYR A 77 9.96 3.67 19.38
CA TYR A 77 10.94 3.52 20.45
C TYR A 77 10.45 2.56 21.54
N GLY A 78 9.13 2.54 21.83
CA GLY A 78 8.55 1.53 22.73
C GLY A 78 8.72 0.10 22.20
N ASN A 79 8.48 -0.13 20.90
CA ASN A 79 8.72 -1.44 20.27
C ASN A 79 10.20 -1.82 20.26
N LEU A 80 11.09 -0.89 19.93
CA LEU A 80 12.53 -1.12 19.94
C LEU A 80 13.03 -1.49 21.34
N GLY A 81 12.51 -0.83 22.40
CA GLY A 81 12.83 -1.18 23.78
C GLY A 81 12.42 -2.60 24.15
N HIS A 82 11.24 -3.05 23.71
CA HIS A 82 10.80 -4.44 23.89
C HIS A 82 11.70 -5.42 23.12
N LEU A 83 12.00 -5.14 21.86
CA LEU A 83 12.87 -5.98 21.02
C LEU A 83 14.30 -6.09 21.54
N ALA A 84 14.81 -5.07 22.25
CA ALA A 84 16.11 -5.15 22.91
C ALA A 84 16.17 -6.33 23.91
N GLY A 85 15.07 -6.59 24.63
CA GLY A 85 14.96 -7.72 25.55
C GLY A 85 14.90 -9.07 24.85
N VAL A 86 14.26 -9.13 23.67
CA VAL A 86 14.20 -10.32 22.82
C VAL A 86 15.58 -10.62 22.22
N LYS A 87 16.20 -9.64 21.56
CA LYS A 87 17.53 -9.77 20.93
C LYS A 87 18.63 -10.18 21.90
N ARG A 88 18.57 -9.76 23.18
CA ARG A 88 19.51 -10.22 24.21
C ARG A 88 19.42 -11.73 24.51
N ARG A 89 18.24 -12.34 24.33
CA ARG A 89 18.00 -13.77 24.58
C ARG A 89 18.07 -14.60 23.30
N HIS A 90 17.79 -14.00 22.15
CA HIS A 90 17.83 -14.64 20.83
C HIS A 90 19.13 -14.25 20.09
N ALA A 91 20.17 -15.06 20.28
CA ALA A 91 21.49 -14.79 19.69
C ALA A 91 21.41 -14.74 18.15
N GLY A 92 22.06 -13.73 17.56
CA GLY A 92 22.06 -13.52 16.10
C GLY A 92 20.84 -12.79 15.55
N MET A 93 19.82 -12.51 16.36
CA MET A 93 18.64 -11.74 15.93
C MET A 93 19.03 -10.35 15.42
N GLN A 94 18.46 -9.95 14.28
CA GLN A 94 18.64 -8.62 13.69
C GLN A 94 17.35 -7.79 13.74
N ILE A 95 17.49 -6.49 13.91
CA ILE A 95 16.40 -5.51 13.93
C ILE A 95 16.69 -4.48 12.85
N ALA A 96 15.77 -4.33 11.91
CA ALA A 96 15.81 -3.31 10.87
C ALA A 96 14.68 -2.29 11.07
N VAL A 97 14.96 -1.01 10.84
CA VAL A 97 13.97 0.07 10.91
C VAL A 97 13.93 0.82 9.59
N GLY A 98 12.75 0.87 8.98
CA GLY A 98 12.50 1.48 7.68
C GLY A 98 11.31 2.43 7.67
N GLY A 99 11.08 3.02 6.50
CA GLY A 99 9.91 3.87 6.25
C GLY A 99 10.16 5.36 6.53
N CYS A 100 9.07 6.15 6.51
CA CYS A 100 9.15 7.61 6.57
C CYS A 100 9.85 8.13 7.85
N LEU A 101 9.67 7.44 8.98
CA LEU A 101 10.31 7.88 10.23
C LEU A 101 11.82 7.60 10.23
N ALA A 102 12.25 6.48 9.64
CA ALA A 102 13.67 6.20 9.44
C ALA A 102 14.33 7.24 8.52
N GLN A 103 13.64 7.63 7.44
CA GLN A 103 14.09 8.71 6.55
C GLN A 103 14.28 10.05 7.28
N LYS A 104 13.41 10.33 8.27
CA LYS A 104 13.44 11.58 9.06
C LYS A 104 14.53 11.55 10.14
N ASP A 105 14.50 10.53 10.99
CA ASP A 105 15.32 10.48 12.21
C ASP A 105 16.75 9.98 11.92
N LYS A 106 16.97 9.21 10.86
CA LYS A 106 18.28 8.74 10.41
C LYS A 106 19.13 8.21 11.58
N ASN A 107 20.28 8.84 11.86
CA ASN A 107 21.21 8.47 12.94
C ASN A 107 20.60 8.53 14.34
N VAL A 108 19.58 9.37 14.57
CA VAL A 108 18.94 9.51 15.89
C VAL A 108 18.34 8.17 16.37
N ILE A 109 17.95 7.30 15.43
CA ILE A 109 17.47 5.95 15.78
C ILE A 109 18.61 5.13 16.40
N LEU A 110 19.81 5.15 15.82
CA LEU A 110 20.96 4.42 16.34
C LEU A 110 21.47 5.02 17.66
N GLU A 111 21.41 6.34 17.82
CA GLU A 111 21.76 7.01 19.09
C GLU A 111 20.83 6.60 20.24
N LYS A 112 19.52 6.47 19.97
CA LYS A 112 18.51 6.12 20.98
C LYS A 112 18.32 4.61 21.17
N ALA A 113 18.55 3.82 20.13
CA ALA A 113 18.40 2.37 20.12
C ALA A 113 19.63 1.71 19.46
N PRO A 114 20.78 1.66 20.14
CA PRO A 114 22.04 1.13 19.58
C PRO A 114 22.00 -0.36 19.22
N TRP A 115 20.96 -1.09 19.62
CA TRP A 115 20.74 -2.50 19.28
C TRP A 115 20.07 -2.71 17.92
N VAL A 116 19.76 -1.65 17.17
CA VAL A 116 19.26 -1.72 15.79
C VAL A 116 20.43 -1.99 14.83
N ASP A 117 20.27 -2.96 13.92
CA ASP A 117 21.32 -3.38 13.00
C ASP A 117 21.25 -2.67 11.65
N VAL A 118 20.04 -2.31 11.21
CA VAL A 118 19.84 -1.66 9.91
C VAL A 118 18.83 -0.52 10.02
N VAL A 119 19.18 0.64 9.46
CA VAL A 119 18.27 1.76 9.27
C VAL A 119 18.27 2.12 7.79
N PHE A 120 17.10 2.08 7.16
CA PHE A 120 16.95 2.35 5.74
C PHE A 120 15.79 3.32 5.45
N GLY A 121 15.90 4.02 4.33
CA GLY A 121 14.97 5.07 3.92
C GLY A 121 13.75 4.56 3.18
N THR A 122 12.93 5.49 2.70
CA THR A 122 11.76 5.17 1.86
C THR A 122 12.12 4.85 0.40
N HIS A 123 13.36 5.10 0.01
CA HIS A 123 13.82 5.05 -1.38
C HIS A 123 14.75 3.87 -1.69
N ASN A 124 15.17 3.09 -0.69
CA ASN A 124 16.14 1.99 -0.83
C ASN A 124 15.71 0.70 -0.11
N MET A 125 14.41 0.41 -0.10
CA MET A 125 13.85 -0.80 0.51
C MET A 125 14.46 -2.09 -0.06
N GLY A 126 14.81 -2.09 -1.35
CA GLY A 126 15.46 -3.22 -2.03
C GLY A 126 16.88 -3.53 -1.52
N SER A 127 17.54 -2.58 -0.85
CA SER A 127 18.87 -2.78 -0.25
C SER A 127 18.82 -3.58 1.05
N LEU A 128 17.62 -3.78 1.65
CA LEU A 128 17.50 -4.36 2.99
C LEU A 128 18.22 -5.72 3.15
N PRO A 129 18.08 -6.71 2.25
CA PRO A 129 18.79 -7.98 2.40
C PRO A 129 20.31 -7.79 2.44
N SER A 130 20.87 -6.98 1.54
CA SER A 130 22.31 -6.70 1.51
C SER A 130 22.80 -5.92 2.74
N LEU A 131 21.96 -5.03 3.29
CA LEU A 131 22.27 -4.31 4.53
C LEU A 131 22.26 -5.24 5.74
N LEU A 132 21.32 -6.18 5.81
CA LEU A 132 21.27 -7.20 6.87
C LEU A 132 22.50 -8.11 6.82
N ASP A 133 22.91 -8.53 5.63
CA ASP A 133 24.11 -9.36 5.45
C ASP A 133 25.37 -8.62 5.84
N ARG A 134 25.52 -7.36 5.41
CA ARG A 134 26.66 -6.52 5.77
C ARG A 134 26.71 -6.26 7.28
N ALA A 135 25.57 -5.92 7.90
CA ALA A 135 25.51 -5.70 9.34
C ALA A 135 25.96 -6.94 10.13
N ARG A 136 25.51 -8.11 9.71
CA ARG A 136 25.86 -9.39 10.32
C ARG A 136 27.33 -9.77 10.10
N HIS A 137 27.86 -9.52 8.90
CA HIS A 137 29.25 -9.85 8.58
C HIS A 137 30.25 -8.96 9.30
N ASN A 138 29.94 -7.65 9.40
CA ASN A 138 30.84 -6.65 9.98
C ASN A 138 30.64 -6.45 11.49
N ASP A 139 29.58 -6.99 12.07
CA ASP A 139 29.12 -6.71 13.45
C ASP A 139 28.97 -5.19 13.70
N GLU A 140 28.46 -4.48 12.68
CA GLU A 140 28.32 -3.02 12.68
C GLU A 140 26.97 -2.61 12.09
N ALA A 141 26.28 -1.69 12.77
CA ALA A 141 24.99 -1.17 12.30
C ALA A 141 25.14 -0.45 10.96
N GLN A 142 24.24 -0.75 10.02
CA GLN A 142 24.22 -0.18 8.68
C GLN A 142 23.15 0.91 8.59
N LEU A 143 23.55 2.11 8.21
CA LEU A 143 22.64 3.22 7.92
C LEU A 143 22.80 3.62 6.46
N GLU A 144 21.74 3.43 5.67
CA GLU A 144 21.70 3.85 4.27
C GLU A 144 20.40 4.61 4.00
N ILE A 145 20.51 5.91 3.78
CA ILE A 145 19.38 6.79 3.49
C ILE A 145 19.64 7.48 2.16
N LEU A 146 18.88 7.12 1.13
CA LEU A 146 18.89 7.83 -0.14
C LEU A 146 17.97 9.05 -0.06
N ASP A 147 18.41 10.18 -0.60
CA ASP A 147 17.63 11.43 -0.60
C ASP A 147 16.62 11.50 -1.77
N ALA A 148 16.78 10.64 -2.79
CA ALA A 148 15.91 10.61 -3.95
C ALA A 148 15.66 9.18 -4.44
N LEU A 149 14.51 8.98 -5.08
CA LEU A 149 14.17 7.73 -5.76
C LEU A 149 14.99 7.59 -7.05
N GLU A 150 15.85 6.59 -7.15
CA GLU A 150 16.55 6.25 -8.41
C GLU A 150 15.77 5.21 -9.23
N VAL A 151 15.25 4.18 -8.56
CA VAL A 151 14.47 3.09 -9.16
C VAL A 151 13.11 3.01 -8.48
N PHE A 152 12.04 2.86 -9.26
CA PHE A 152 10.71 2.65 -8.69
C PHE A 152 10.66 1.32 -7.94
N PRO A 153 10.11 1.25 -6.72
CA PRO A 153 10.16 0.01 -5.95
C PRO A 153 9.25 -1.10 -6.51
N SER A 154 8.52 -0.86 -7.60
CA SER A 154 7.69 -1.87 -8.31
C SER A 154 8.49 -2.96 -9.01
N THR A 155 9.82 -2.83 -9.10
CA THR A 155 10.69 -3.91 -9.59
C THR A 155 10.99 -4.95 -8.51
N LEU A 156 10.59 -4.70 -7.26
CA LEU A 156 10.84 -5.63 -6.16
C LEU A 156 9.79 -6.75 -6.14
N PRO A 157 10.19 -7.99 -5.83
CA PRO A 157 9.24 -9.06 -5.53
C PRO A 157 8.28 -8.62 -4.42
N THR A 158 7.00 -8.99 -4.54
CA THR A 158 5.95 -8.58 -3.59
C THR A 158 5.27 -9.81 -3.01
N LYS A 159 5.20 -9.91 -1.69
CA LYS A 159 4.41 -10.92 -0.97
C LYS A 159 3.14 -10.27 -0.45
N ARG A 160 2.00 -10.63 -1.04
CA ARG A 160 0.69 -10.03 -0.72
C ARG A 160 0.02 -10.76 0.44
N ASP A 161 -0.60 -9.99 1.33
CA ASP A 161 -1.40 -10.54 2.43
C ASP A 161 -2.82 -10.93 1.95
N SER A 162 -3.28 -10.34 0.84
CA SER A 162 -4.60 -10.57 0.22
C SER A 162 -4.46 -11.22 -1.15
N THR A 163 -5.26 -12.26 -1.40
CA THR A 163 -5.36 -12.91 -2.73
C THR A 163 -6.35 -12.22 -3.66
N TYR A 164 -7.29 -11.44 -3.11
CA TYR A 164 -8.41 -10.85 -3.84
C TYR A 164 -8.23 -9.36 -4.16
N SER A 165 -7.30 -8.69 -3.47
CA SER A 165 -7.02 -7.27 -3.64
C SER A 165 -5.53 -6.98 -3.76
N GLY A 166 -5.17 -5.99 -4.60
CA GLY A 166 -3.80 -5.55 -4.81
C GLY A 166 -3.63 -4.03 -4.71
N TRP A 167 -2.43 -3.60 -4.33
CA TRP A 167 -2.05 -2.19 -4.27
C TRP A 167 -1.11 -1.86 -5.42
N VAL A 168 -1.38 -0.78 -6.15
CA VAL A 168 -0.51 -0.33 -7.25
C VAL A 168 -0.17 1.13 -7.07
N SER A 169 1.07 1.42 -6.68
CA SER A 169 1.56 2.79 -6.63
C SER A 169 1.70 3.35 -8.04
N ILE A 170 1.00 4.43 -8.38
CA ILE A 170 1.06 5.08 -9.72
C ILE A 170 2.03 6.27 -9.73
N SER A 171 2.27 6.86 -8.56
CA SER A 171 3.23 7.93 -8.34
C SER A 171 3.81 7.87 -6.93
N VAL A 172 4.97 8.51 -6.75
CA VAL A 172 5.64 8.67 -5.46
C VAL A 172 6.06 10.12 -5.29
N GLY A 173 5.96 10.64 -4.06
CA GLY A 173 6.31 12.02 -3.74
C GLY A 173 5.15 12.99 -3.96
N CYS A 174 5.34 14.26 -3.64
CA CYS A 174 4.27 15.26 -3.72
C CYS A 174 4.84 16.65 -3.98
N ASN A 175 4.26 17.37 -4.94
CA ASN A 175 4.64 18.75 -5.27
C ASN A 175 3.87 19.83 -4.49
N ASN A 176 2.95 19.43 -3.61
CA ASN A 176 2.18 20.38 -2.79
C ASN A 176 3.05 20.98 -1.67
N THR A 177 2.78 22.23 -1.32
CA THR A 177 3.54 22.99 -0.31
C THR A 177 2.74 23.24 0.98
N CYS A 178 1.87 22.29 1.35
CA CYS A 178 1.02 22.38 2.53
C CYS A 178 1.86 22.62 3.80
N THR A 179 1.49 23.62 4.61
CA THR A 179 2.32 24.07 5.73
C THR A 179 2.45 23.05 6.86
N PHE A 180 1.53 22.09 6.97
CA PHE A 180 1.53 21.05 7.99
C PHE A 180 2.12 19.71 7.52
N CYS A 181 2.42 19.55 6.23
CA CYS A 181 2.75 18.26 5.64
C CYS A 181 4.26 18.07 5.49
N ILE A 182 4.82 17.04 6.14
CA ILE A 182 6.25 16.69 6.05
C ILE A 182 6.58 15.82 4.84
N VAL A 183 5.57 15.28 4.15
CA VAL A 183 5.73 14.28 3.09
C VAL A 183 6.70 14.70 1.97
N PRO A 184 6.68 15.95 1.44
CA PRO A 184 7.63 16.35 0.40
C PRO A 184 9.09 16.24 0.82
N ALA A 185 9.40 16.45 2.10
CA ALA A 185 10.75 16.29 2.65
C ALA A 185 11.17 14.82 2.81
N LEU A 186 10.21 13.90 2.99
CA LEU A 186 10.50 12.48 3.26
C LEU A 186 10.42 11.62 2.01
N ARG A 187 9.47 11.87 1.12
CA ARG A 187 9.25 11.06 -0.10
C ARG A 187 9.77 11.76 -1.37
N GLY A 188 10.16 13.03 -1.27
CA GLY A 188 10.69 13.82 -2.38
C GLY A 188 9.61 14.46 -3.26
N LYS A 189 10.07 15.04 -4.38
CA LYS A 189 9.19 15.57 -5.43
C LYS A 189 8.42 14.43 -6.10
N GLU A 190 7.25 14.78 -6.63
CA GLU A 190 6.40 13.84 -7.35
C GLU A 190 7.13 13.27 -8.57
N LYS A 191 7.09 11.94 -8.69
CA LYS A 191 7.49 11.19 -9.87
C LYS A 191 6.35 10.26 -10.25
N ASP A 192 5.97 10.33 -11.51
CA ASP A 192 4.90 9.53 -12.08
C ASP A 192 5.49 8.29 -12.77
N ARG A 193 4.83 7.14 -12.59
CA ARG A 193 5.19 5.94 -13.34
C ARG A 193 4.64 6.01 -14.76
N ARG A 194 5.19 5.21 -15.67
CA ARG A 194 4.66 5.12 -17.02
C ARG A 194 3.33 4.35 -17.01
N PRO A 195 2.30 4.81 -17.75
CA PRO A 195 1.00 4.14 -17.77
C PRO A 195 1.07 2.66 -18.15
N GLY A 196 1.93 2.30 -19.11
CA GLY A 196 2.09 0.91 -19.54
C GLY A 196 2.63 -0.02 -18.45
N GLU A 197 3.53 0.48 -17.59
CA GLU A 197 4.06 -0.31 -16.46
C GLU A 197 3.00 -0.51 -15.38
N ILE A 198 2.17 0.51 -15.13
CA ILE A 198 1.04 0.42 -14.20
C ILE A 198 0.03 -0.60 -14.70
N LEU A 199 -0.39 -0.50 -15.97
CA LEU A 199 -1.37 -1.41 -16.55
C LEU A 199 -0.86 -2.85 -16.59
N ALA A 200 0.43 -3.06 -16.88
CA ALA A 200 1.04 -4.39 -16.84
C ALA A 200 1.05 -4.98 -15.42
N GLU A 201 1.34 -4.19 -14.39
CA GLU A 201 1.27 -4.63 -12.99
C GLU A 201 -0.16 -4.96 -12.57
N ILE A 202 -1.14 -4.13 -12.96
CA ILE A 202 -2.57 -4.42 -12.72
C ILE A 202 -2.97 -5.72 -13.41
N GLN A 203 -2.58 -5.93 -14.66
CA GLN A 203 -2.87 -7.18 -15.39
C GLN A 203 -2.27 -8.39 -14.68
N ALA A 204 -1.00 -8.30 -14.25
CA ALA A 204 -0.34 -9.39 -13.51
C ALA A 204 -1.07 -9.72 -12.20
N LEU A 205 -1.56 -8.71 -11.46
CA LEU A 205 -2.37 -8.92 -10.26
C LEU A 205 -3.68 -9.65 -10.56
N VAL A 206 -4.34 -9.29 -11.65
CA VAL A 206 -5.60 -9.90 -12.09
C VAL A 206 -5.39 -11.33 -12.58
N ASP A 207 -4.28 -11.59 -13.28
CA ASP A 207 -3.89 -12.92 -13.74
C ASP A 207 -3.62 -13.86 -12.56
N ASP A 208 -2.99 -13.35 -11.49
CA ASP A 208 -2.81 -14.06 -10.22
C ASP A 208 -4.14 -14.30 -9.46
N GLY A 209 -5.20 -13.59 -9.84
CA GLY A 209 -6.57 -13.78 -9.33
C GLY A 209 -7.18 -12.61 -8.59
N ALA A 210 -6.50 -11.47 -8.44
CA ALA A 210 -7.08 -10.30 -7.80
C ALA A 210 -8.26 -9.75 -8.62
N VAL A 211 -9.34 -9.38 -7.94
CA VAL A 211 -10.52 -8.74 -8.57
C VAL A 211 -10.63 -7.27 -8.19
N GLU A 212 -9.87 -6.81 -7.19
CA GLU A 212 -9.83 -5.42 -6.75
C GLU A 212 -8.40 -4.85 -6.78
N VAL A 213 -8.23 -3.65 -7.30
CA VAL A 213 -6.96 -2.89 -7.23
C VAL A 213 -7.18 -1.52 -6.64
N THR A 214 -6.32 -1.13 -5.70
CA THR A 214 -6.25 0.24 -5.18
C THR A 214 -5.02 0.96 -5.71
N LEU A 215 -5.25 2.03 -6.48
CA LEU A 215 -4.20 2.92 -6.96
C LEU A 215 -3.72 3.83 -5.82
N LEU A 216 -2.40 3.84 -5.62
CA LEU A 216 -1.74 4.58 -4.56
C LEU A 216 -0.86 5.71 -5.09
N GLY A 217 -0.84 6.81 -4.34
CA GLY A 217 0.03 7.96 -4.56
C GLY A 217 -0.19 8.97 -3.44
N GLN A 218 0.75 9.87 -3.19
CA GLN A 218 0.54 10.94 -2.21
C GLN A 218 -0.46 12.00 -2.71
N ASN A 219 -0.64 12.08 -4.04
CA ASN A 219 -1.63 12.91 -4.71
C ASN A 219 -2.07 12.24 -6.03
N VAL A 220 -2.91 11.20 -5.92
CA VAL A 220 -3.18 10.28 -7.05
C VAL A 220 -3.72 10.97 -8.30
N ASN A 221 -4.57 11.98 -8.14
CA ASN A 221 -5.21 12.67 -9.27
C ASN A 221 -4.36 13.83 -9.83
N SER A 222 -3.12 14.01 -9.37
CA SER A 222 -2.10 14.81 -10.07
C SER A 222 -1.20 13.97 -10.96
N TYR A 223 -1.42 12.66 -11.04
CA TYR A 223 -0.73 11.78 -11.97
C TYR A 223 -0.79 12.32 -13.41
N GLY A 224 0.39 12.42 -14.02
CA GLY A 224 0.60 12.97 -15.36
C GLY A 224 1.22 14.36 -15.39
N VAL A 225 1.47 14.96 -14.22
CA VAL A 225 2.18 16.24 -14.12
C VAL A 225 3.61 16.14 -14.65
N GLU A 226 4.33 15.04 -14.39
CA GLU A 226 5.73 14.91 -14.80
C GLU A 226 5.90 14.88 -16.33
N PHE A 227 4.96 14.23 -17.03
CA PHE A 227 4.96 14.11 -18.49
C PHE A 227 3.95 15.03 -19.19
N GLY A 228 3.38 16.00 -18.47
CA GLY A 228 2.62 17.12 -19.03
C GLY A 228 1.18 16.81 -19.48
N ASP A 229 0.59 15.69 -19.07
CA ASP A 229 -0.78 15.30 -19.42
C ASP A 229 -1.73 15.42 -18.21
N ARG A 230 -2.49 16.51 -18.16
CA ARG A 230 -3.45 16.79 -17.08
C ARG A 230 -4.64 15.83 -17.02
N GLN A 231 -4.89 15.04 -18.08
CA GLN A 231 -5.97 14.05 -18.14
C GLN A 231 -5.45 12.62 -17.95
N ALA A 232 -4.16 12.43 -17.66
CA ALA A 232 -3.56 11.12 -17.57
C ALA A 232 -4.23 10.22 -16.52
N PHE A 233 -4.66 10.78 -15.39
CA PHE A 233 -5.37 10.01 -14.37
C PHE A 233 -6.72 9.49 -14.85
N GLY A 234 -7.56 10.34 -15.47
CA GLY A 234 -8.83 9.92 -16.05
C GLY A 234 -8.66 8.89 -17.18
N LYS A 235 -7.62 9.06 -18.02
CA LYS A 235 -7.25 8.07 -19.04
C LYS A 235 -6.80 6.74 -18.43
N LEU A 236 -6.01 6.78 -17.34
CA LEU A 236 -5.54 5.59 -16.64
C LEU A 236 -6.71 4.81 -16.03
N LEU A 237 -7.68 5.49 -15.40
CA LEU A 237 -8.89 4.85 -14.86
C LEU A 237 -9.67 4.13 -15.98
N ARG A 238 -9.95 4.82 -17.09
CA ARG A 238 -10.65 4.23 -18.23
C ARG A 238 -9.89 3.05 -18.84
N ALA A 239 -8.57 3.16 -18.97
CA ALA A 239 -7.72 2.11 -19.52
C ALA A 239 -7.64 0.89 -18.60
N ALA A 240 -7.45 1.09 -17.30
CA ALA A 240 -7.46 0.02 -16.31
C ALA A 240 -8.84 -0.69 -16.29
N GLY A 241 -9.93 0.05 -16.46
CA GLY A 241 -11.27 -0.53 -16.54
C GLY A 241 -11.54 -1.40 -17.77
N GLN A 242 -10.63 -1.46 -18.75
CA GLN A 242 -10.71 -2.40 -19.88
C GLN A 242 -10.01 -3.74 -19.60
N ILE A 243 -9.34 -3.90 -18.45
CA ILE A 243 -8.65 -5.13 -18.08
C ILE A 243 -9.69 -6.21 -17.74
N ASP A 244 -9.69 -7.30 -18.50
CA ASP A 244 -10.62 -8.41 -18.27
C ASP A 244 -10.32 -9.12 -16.94
N GLY A 245 -11.37 -9.30 -16.13
CA GLY A 245 -11.28 -9.83 -14.77
C GLY A 245 -11.08 -8.80 -13.66
N LEU A 246 -10.77 -7.54 -13.98
CA LEU A 246 -10.70 -6.47 -12.96
C LEU A 246 -12.09 -5.90 -12.68
N GLU A 247 -12.66 -6.28 -11.55
CA GLU A 247 -14.02 -5.87 -11.17
C GLU A 247 -14.07 -4.55 -10.40
N ARG A 248 -13.04 -4.24 -9.60
CA ARG A 248 -13.02 -3.09 -8.70
C ARG A 248 -11.71 -2.31 -8.78
N ILE A 249 -11.81 -1.01 -9.03
CA ILE A 249 -10.72 -0.04 -9.03
C ILE A 249 -11.05 1.00 -7.96
N ARG A 250 -10.12 1.18 -7.03
CA ARG A 250 -10.16 2.21 -6.00
C ARG A 250 -8.94 3.11 -6.11
N PHE A 251 -9.03 4.26 -5.48
CA PHE A 251 -7.88 5.12 -5.26
C PHE A 251 -8.10 5.93 -4.00
N THR A 252 -7.00 6.38 -3.39
CA THR A 252 -7.01 7.19 -2.16
C THR A 252 -6.15 8.42 -2.33
N SER A 253 -6.25 9.38 -1.41
CA SER A 253 -5.43 10.60 -1.39
C SER A 253 -5.51 11.51 -2.65
N PRO A 254 -6.67 11.70 -3.31
CA PRO A 254 -6.80 12.75 -4.32
C PRO A 254 -6.75 14.13 -3.65
N HIS A 255 -6.15 15.11 -4.33
CA HIS A 255 -6.19 16.49 -3.91
C HIS A 255 -7.40 17.22 -4.54
N PRO A 256 -8.23 17.94 -3.76
CA PRO A 256 -9.45 18.58 -4.29
C PRO A 256 -9.20 19.56 -5.43
N ALA A 257 -8.02 20.19 -5.48
CA ALA A 257 -7.67 21.11 -6.56
C ALA A 257 -7.45 20.43 -7.93
N ALA A 258 -7.08 19.14 -7.94
CA ALA A 258 -6.87 18.34 -9.14
C ALA A 258 -8.09 17.46 -9.47
N PHE A 259 -9.20 17.64 -8.76
CA PHE A 259 -10.43 16.89 -9.01
C PHE A 259 -11.28 17.60 -10.08
N THR A 260 -10.94 17.35 -11.33
CA THR A 260 -11.56 17.95 -12.52
C THR A 260 -12.78 17.17 -12.98
N ASP A 261 -13.58 17.77 -13.86
CA ASP A 261 -14.75 17.10 -14.43
C ASP A 261 -14.37 15.83 -15.20
N ASP A 262 -13.23 15.80 -15.88
CA ASP A 262 -12.71 14.57 -16.52
C ASP A 262 -12.50 13.40 -15.54
N VAL A 263 -12.08 13.67 -14.30
CA VAL A 263 -11.93 12.61 -13.29
C VAL A 263 -13.30 12.12 -12.83
N ILE A 264 -14.26 13.03 -12.64
CA ILE A 264 -15.64 12.68 -12.28
C ILE A 264 -16.28 11.83 -13.38
N ASP A 265 -16.11 12.24 -14.64
CA ASP A 265 -16.64 11.51 -15.79
C ASP A 265 -15.96 10.16 -15.95
N ALA A 266 -14.63 10.08 -15.79
CA ALA A 266 -13.91 8.81 -15.83
C ALA A 266 -14.42 7.82 -14.77
N MET A 267 -14.69 8.28 -13.55
CA MET A 267 -15.30 7.46 -12.51
C MET A 267 -16.71 7.00 -12.89
N ALA A 268 -17.55 7.91 -13.39
CA ALA A 268 -18.94 7.60 -13.71
C ALA A 268 -19.12 6.71 -14.94
N GLU A 269 -18.21 6.81 -15.92
CA GLU A 269 -18.26 6.09 -17.19
C GLU A 269 -17.58 4.72 -17.13
N THR A 270 -16.78 4.46 -16.09
CA THR A 270 -16.00 3.23 -15.94
C THR A 270 -16.57 2.37 -14.82
N PRO A 271 -17.35 1.31 -15.11
CA PRO A 271 -18.09 0.55 -14.09
C PRO A 271 -17.22 -0.10 -13.02
N SER A 272 -15.98 -0.46 -13.35
CA SER A 272 -15.04 -1.01 -12.38
C SER A 272 -14.50 0.04 -11.42
N VAL A 273 -14.60 1.34 -11.71
CA VAL A 273 -14.22 2.40 -10.77
C VAL A 273 -15.30 2.56 -9.73
N MET A 274 -14.98 2.18 -8.50
CA MET A 274 -15.95 2.09 -7.42
C MET A 274 -16.48 3.46 -6.98
N PRO A 275 -17.76 3.56 -6.56
CA PRO A 275 -18.41 4.80 -6.13
C PRO A 275 -17.95 5.22 -4.72
N GLN A 276 -16.64 5.33 -4.53
CA GLN A 276 -15.99 5.73 -3.30
C GLN A 276 -15.01 6.85 -3.60
N LEU A 277 -15.06 7.91 -2.80
CA LEU A 277 -14.16 9.04 -2.95
C LEU A 277 -13.67 9.52 -1.60
N HIS A 278 -12.36 9.52 -1.39
CA HIS A 278 -11.76 10.12 -0.20
C HIS A 278 -11.22 11.51 -0.55
N MET A 279 -11.83 12.59 -0.06
CA MET A 279 -11.50 13.97 -0.44
C MET A 279 -11.08 14.79 0.78
N PRO A 280 -9.76 14.91 1.06
CA PRO A 280 -9.25 15.57 2.26
C PRO A 280 -9.60 17.07 2.27
N LEU A 281 -10.56 17.47 3.11
CA LEU A 281 -10.97 18.85 3.33
C LEU A 281 -9.90 19.63 4.11
N GLN A 282 -9.35 19.01 5.15
CA GLN A 282 -8.43 19.56 6.15
C GLN A 282 -9.09 20.57 7.10
N SER A 283 -9.79 21.60 6.60
CA SER A 283 -10.56 22.55 7.41
C SER A 283 -11.72 23.13 6.59
N GLY A 284 -12.83 23.51 7.22
CA GLY A 284 -13.91 24.24 6.52
C GLY A 284 -13.74 25.76 6.51
N SER A 285 -12.81 26.31 7.30
CA SER A 285 -12.52 27.75 7.27
C SER A 285 -11.61 28.12 6.10
N ASP A 286 -12.06 29.06 5.28
CA ASP A 286 -11.28 29.61 4.18
C ASP A 286 -9.98 30.30 4.63
N ARG A 287 -9.97 30.87 5.84
CA ARG A 287 -8.80 31.50 6.44
C ARG A 287 -7.77 30.45 6.85
N ILE A 288 -8.21 29.37 7.49
CA ILE A 288 -7.34 28.26 7.89
C ILE A 288 -6.84 27.49 6.67
N LEU A 289 -7.70 27.22 5.68
CA LEU A 289 -7.29 26.62 4.40
C LEU A 289 -6.21 27.46 3.70
N LYS A 290 -6.29 28.79 3.75
CA LYS A 290 -5.25 29.69 3.24
C LYS A 290 -3.95 29.55 4.03
N ALA A 291 -4.01 29.53 5.36
CA ALA A 291 -2.84 29.36 6.23
C ALA A 291 -2.18 27.97 6.07
N MET A 292 -2.98 26.95 5.78
CA MET A 292 -2.55 25.60 5.39
C MET A 292 -1.92 25.52 3.99
N ARG A 293 -1.95 26.63 3.22
CA ARG A 293 -1.57 26.69 1.78
C ARG A 293 -2.37 25.72 0.89
N ARG A 294 -3.65 25.54 1.18
CA ARG A 294 -4.58 24.83 0.27
C ARG A 294 -4.97 25.77 -0.87
N SER A 295 -5.02 25.24 -2.09
CA SER A 295 -5.38 25.99 -3.31
C SER A 295 -6.89 26.06 -3.58
N TYR A 296 -7.71 25.52 -2.68
CA TYR A 296 -9.18 25.55 -2.74
C TYR A 296 -9.76 26.16 -1.46
N ARG A 297 -11.04 26.51 -1.53
CA ARG A 297 -11.85 27.08 -0.44
C ARG A 297 -13.15 26.30 -0.30
N SER A 298 -13.86 26.52 0.80
CA SER A 298 -15.09 25.81 1.16
C SER A 298 -16.11 25.77 0.02
N ALA A 299 -16.38 26.90 -0.64
CA ALA A 299 -17.33 26.98 -1.75
C ALA A 299 -16.93 26.10 -2.96
N LYS A 300 -15.64 26.14 -3.37
CA LYS A 300 -15.13 25.28 -4.45
C LYS A 300 -15.19 23.80 -4.06
N PHE A 301 -14.85 23.49 -2.82
CA PHE A 301 -14.87 22.12 -2.30
C PHE A 301 -16.30 21.55 -2.33
N LEU A 302 -17.28 22.27 -1.77
CA LEU A 302 -18.69 21.86 -1.78
C LEU A 302 -19.22 21.72 -3.22
N GLY A 303 -18.88 22.65 -4.12
CA GLY A 303 -19.26 22.55 -5.52
C GLY A 303 -18.69 21.33 -6.25
N ILE A 304 -17.51 20.82 -5.84
CA ILE A 304 -17.01 19.53 -6.34
C ILE A 304 -17.90 18.38 -5.87
N LEU A 305 -18.29 18.38 -4.58
CA LEU A 305 -19.17 17.34 -4.04
C LEU A 305 -20.53 17.33 -4.74
N ASP A 306 -21.09 18.51 -5.04
CA ASP A 306 -22.35 18.63 -5.77
C ASP A 306 -22.26 18.00 -7.17
N ARG A 307 -21.15 18.25 -7.90
CA ARG A 307 -20.92 17.62 -9.21
C ARG A 307 -20.74 16.11 -9.12
N VAL A 308 -20.00 15.63 -8.13
CA VAL A 308 -19.85 14.18 -7.87
C VAL A 308 -21.20 13.55 -7.60
N ARG A 309 -22.01 14.11 -6.72
CA ARG A 309 -23.34 13.58 -6.38
C ARG A 309 -24.32 13.65 -7.55
N ALA A 310 -24.20 14.65 -8.42
CA ALA A 310 -25.03 14.73 -9.62
C ALA A 310 -24.69 13.61 -10.62
N ARG A 311 -23.41 13.22 -10.72
CA ARG A 311 -22.95 12.21 -11.69
C ARG A 311 -22.95 10.78 -11.12
N ILE A 312 -22.67 10.63 -9.83
CA ILE A 312 -22.56 9.37 -9.09
C ILE A 312 -23.36 9.51 -7.77
N PRO A 313 -24.70 9.42 -7.82
CA PRO A 313 -25.56 9.73 -6.67
C PRO A 313 -25.35 8.84 -5.44
N ASN A 314 -24.87 7.61 -5.64
CA ASN A 314 -24.56 6.65 -4.59
C ASN A 314 -23.10 6.74 -4.09
N ALA A 315 -22.32 7.75 -4.50
CA ALA A 315 -20.92 7.88 -4.08
C ALA A 315 -20.79 8.06 -2.57
N ALA A 316 -20.05 7.16 -1.91
CA ALA A 316 -19.62 7.35 -0.53
C ALA A 316 -18.39 8.27 -0.49
N ILE A 317 -18.60 9.49 0.02
CA ILE A 317 -17.55 10.49 0.13
C ILE A 317 -17.01 10.51 1.55
N SER A 318 -15.72 10.31 1.72
CA SER A 318 -15.01 10.45 2.98
C SER A 318 -14.02 11.61 2.95
N THR A 319 -13.48 12.01 4.11
CA THR A 319 -12.57 13.17 4.21
C THR A 319 -11.56 13.01 5.34
N ASP A 320 -10.55 13.88 5.33
CA ASP A 320 -9.67 14.14 6.47
C ASP A 320 -9.92 15.56 6.99
N ILE A 321 -9.93 15.74 8.31
CA ILE A 321 -10.08 17.05 8.97
C ILE A 321 -9.04 17.18 10.08
N ILE A 322 -8.37 18.33 10.14
CA ILE A 322 -7.42 18.70 11.19
C ILE A 322 -8.03 19.80 12.04
N VAL A 323 -8.12 19.57 13.34
CA VAL A 323 -8.61 20.52 14.35
C VAL A 323 -7.44 21.11 15.13
N GLY A 324 -7.50 22.38 15.49
CA GLY A 324 -6.46 23.02 16.31
C GLY A 324 -5.23 23.47 15.53
N PHE A 325 -5.37 23.72 14.21
CA PHE A 325 -4.30 24.29 13.42
C PHE A 325 -3.87 25.67 13.98
N PRO A 326 -2.57 26.06 13.89
CA PRO A 326 -2.11 27.33 14.45
C PRO A 326 -2.93 28.53 13.97
N GLY A 327 -3.41 29.31 14.93
CA GLY A 327 -4.29 30.46 14.73
C GLY A 327 -5.78 30.13 14.62
N GLU A 328 -6.24 28.88 14.72
CA GLU A 328 -7.67 28.52 14.61
C GLU A 328 -8.54 29.10 15.74
N THR A 329 -9.50 29.96 15.36
CA THR A 329 -10.48 30.56 16.28
C THR A 329 -11.77 29.75 16.35
N GLU A 330 -12.63 30.04 17.33
CA GLU A 330 -13.95 29.38 17.41
C GLU A 330 -14.81 29.63 16.17
N ALA A 331 -14.74 30.82 15.56
CA ALA A 331 -15.48 31.13 14.33
C ALA A 331 -15.01 30.26 13.15
N ASP A 332 -13.70 29.98 13.05
CA ASP A 332 -13.17 29.08 12.02
C ASP A 332 -13.60 27.63 12.25
N PHE A 333 -13.68 27.22 13.51
CA PHE A 333 -14.18 25.90 13.86
C PHE A 333 -15.67 25.76 13.54
N GLN A 334 -16.49 26.78 13.81
CA GLN A 334 -17.90 26.81 13.38
C GLN A 334 -18.06 26.68 11.86
N GLU A 335 -17.21 27.35 11.07
CA GLU A 335 -17.19 27.16 9.62
C GLU A 335 -16.83 25.72 9.22
N THR A 336 -15.94 25.07 9.97
CA THR A 336 -15.63 23.64 9.79
C THR A 336 -16.85 22.76 10.02
N LEU A 337 -17.58 22.97 11.13
CA LEU A 337 -18.82 22.24 11.40
C LEU A 337 -19.89 22.49 10.32
N ARG A 338 -20.05 23.75 9.86
CA ARG A 338 -20.99 24.11 8.79
C ARG A 338 -20.68 23.38 7.49
N VAL A 339 -19.40 23.33 7.09
CA VAL A 339 -18.99 22.63 5.87
C VAL A 339 -19.17 21.13 6.01
N VAL A 340 -18.88 20.54 7.17
CA VAL A 340 -19.11 19.10 7.43
C VAL A 340 -20.59 18.74 7.34
N GLU A 341 -21.47 19.55 7.96
CA GLU A 341 -22.92 19.36 7.88
C GLU A 341 -23.43 19.45 6.44
N ALA A 342 -22.96 20.42 5.66
CA ALA A 342 -23.35 20.56 4.25
C ALA A 342 -22.76 19.45 3.38
N ALA A 343 -21.53 19.04 3.65
CA ALA A 343 -20.82 18.03 2.88
C ALA A 343 -21.36 16.62 3.12
N ARG A 344 -21.98 16.32 4.27
CA ARG A 344 -22.59 15.01 4.59
C ARG A 344 -21.69 13.82 4.25
N PHE A 345 -20.48 13.82 4.78
CA PHE A 345 -19.51 12.75 4.52
C PHE A 345 -20.01 11.42 5.09
N ALA A 346 -19.84 10.33 4.33
CA ALA A 346 -20.14 8.97 4.79
C ALA A 346 -19.21 8.54 5.94
N SER A 347 -17.99 9.08 5.96
CA SER A 347 -17.05 8.95 7.08
C SER A 347 -16.03 10.10 7.05
N ALA A 348 -15.40 10.41 8.18
CA ALA A 348 -14.28 11.33 8.22
C ALA A 348 -13.19 10.79 9.15
N PHE A 349 -11.94 10.96 8.75
CA PHE A 349 -10.80 10.80 9.64
C PHE A 349 -10.48 12.17 10.23
N THR A 350 -10.70 12.30 11.53
CA THR A 350 -10.45 13.53 12.27
C THR A 350 -9.13 13.42 13.02
N PHE A 351 -8.35 14.49 12.99
CA PHE A 351 -7.04 14.55 13.61
C PHE A 351 -6.92 15.82 14.43
N GLN A 352 -6.26 15.72 15.58
CA GLN A 352 -5.75 16.90 16.27
C GLN A 352 -4.46 17.34 15.57
N TYR A 353 -4.26 18.64 15.39
CA TYR A 353 -3.02 19.16 14.85
C TYR A 353 -1.86 18.74 15.75
N SER A 354 -0.82 18.17 15.13
CA SER A 354 0.39 17.72 15.81
C SER A 354 1.58 18.43 15.19
N ILE A 355 2.36 19.10 16.04
CA ILE A 355 3.55 19.85 15.63
C ILE A 355 4.59 18.88 15.08
N ARG A 356 5.02 19.11 13.84
CA ARG A 356 6.06 18.30 13.18
C ARG A 356 7.29 19.12 12.86
N PRO A 357 8.44 18.88 13.50
CA PRO A 357 9.69 19.55 13.17
C PRO A 357 10.00 19.48 11.67
N GLY A 358 10.41 20.61 11.08
CA GLY A 358 10.68 20.73 9.64
C GLY A 358 9.47 21.17 8.79
N THR A 359 8.27 21.26 9.36
CA THR A 359 7.10 21.82 8.67
C THR A 359 6.93 23.32 8.95
N PRO A 360 6.47 24.14 7.98
CA PRO A 360 6.22 25.56 8.24
C PRO A 360 5.24 25.84 9.40
N ALA A 361 4.22 25.01 9.58
CA ALA A 361 3.22 25.16 10.64
C ALA A 361 3.79 24.90 12.04
N ALA A 362 4.90 24.16 12.15
CA ALA A 362 5.52 23.87 13.44
C ALA A 362 6.14 25.10 14.11
N THR A 363 6.50 26.11 13.33
CA THR A 363 7.08 27.37 13.82
C THR A 363 6.09 28.53 13.73
N MET A 364 4.83 28.28 13.37
CA MET A 364 3.79 29.31 13.39
C MET A 364 3.48 29.71 14.83
N GLU A 365 3.28 31.00 15.04
CA GLU A 365 2.75 31.55 16.29
C GLU A 365 1.28 31.11 16.49
N GLU A 366 0.70 31.43 17.64
CA GLU A 366 -0.73 31.15 17.94
C GLU A 366 -1.12 29.66 17.94
N GLN A 367 -0.27 28.80 18.51
CA GLN A 367 -0.64 27.42 18.78
C GLN A 367 -1.88 27.35 19.70
N VAL A 368 -2.85 26.51 19.35
CA VAL A 368 -4.12 26.42 20.09
C VAL A 368 -3.93 25.55 21.35
N PRO A 369 -4.41 25.97 22.54
CA PRO A 369 -4.32 25.17 23.76
C PRO A 369 -4.97 23.79 23.63
N LYS A 370 -4.36 22.77 24.23
CA LYS A 370 -4.76 21.36 24.06
C LYS A 370 -6.20 21.11 24.46
N GLU A 371 -6.66 21.73 25.54
CA GLU A 371 -8.02 21.64 26.04
C GLU A 371 -9.06 22.17 25.04
N VAL A 372 -8.72 23.23 24.30
CA VAL A 372 -9.58 23.79 23.24
C VAL A 372 -9.59 22.86 22.02
N VAL A 373 -8.43 22.31 21.64
CA VAL A 373 -8.33 21.33 20.55
C VAL A 373 -9.16 20.08 20.86
N GLN A 374 -9.12 19.61 22.12
CA GLN A 374 -9.89 18.46 22.57
C GLN A 374 -11.41 18.72 22.51
N ASP A 375 -11.89 19.85 23.05
CA ASP A 375 -13.32 20.24 22.95
C ASP A 375 -13.81 20.24 21.50
N ARG A 376 -13.05 20.89 20.61
CA ARG A 376 -13.39 20.96 19.18
C ARG A 376 -13.36 19.59 18.52
N TYR A 377 -12.38 18.76 18.85
CA TYR A 377 -12.30 17.40 18.34
C TYR A 377 -13.54 16.58 18.73
N ASP A 378 -13.94 16.63 20.00
CA ASP A 378 -15.11 15.88 20.51
C ASP A 378 -16.42 16.36 19.86
N ARG A 379 -16.60 17.66 19.68
CA ARG A 379 -17.77 18.24 18.99
C ARG A 379 -17.83 17.84 17.52
N LEU A 380 -16.68 17.81 16.84
CA LEU A 380 -16.60 17.38 15.44
C LEU A 380 -16.88 15.87 15.29
N ILE A 381 -16.35 15.04 16.21
CA ILE A 381 -16.64 13.60 16.23
C ILE A 381 -18.15 13.37 16.40
N ALA A 382 -18.78 13.99 17.41
CA ALA A 382 -20.21 13.83 17.64
C ALA A 382 -21.05 14.25 16.41
N LEU A 383 -20.64 15.32 15.73
CA LEU A 383 -21.28 15.75 14.49
C LEU A 383 -21.15 14.70 13.38
N GLN A 384 -19.92 14.23 13.12
CA GLN A 384 -19.66 13.26 12.06
C GLN A 384 -20.30 11.90 12.35
N GLU A 385 -20.33 11.43 13.60
CA GLU A 385 -20.99 10.17 13.97
C GLU A 385 -22.48 10.21 13.67
N ARG A 386 -23.15 11.32 14.02
CA ARG A 386 -24.55 11.55 13.68
C ARG A 386 -24.76 11.50 12.16
N ILE A 387 -23.96 12.24 11.40
CA ILE A 387 -24.06 12.27 9.93
C ILE A 387 -23.81 10.86 9.34
N SER A 388 -22.77 10.16 9.80
CA SER A 388 -22.42 8.82 9.30
C SER A 388 -23.55 7.83 9.55
N TRP A 389 -24.17 7.88 10.73
CA TRP A 389 -25.35 7.08 11.05
C TRP A 389 -26.55 7.44 10.17
N GLU A 390 -26.86 8.73 9.99
CA GLU A 390 -27.93 9.20 9.10
C GLU A 390 -27.71 8.77 7.65
N GLU A 391 -26.48 8.81 7.13
CA GLU A 391 -26.15 8.35 5.78
C GLU A 391 -26.24 6.81 5.65
N ASN A 392 -25.80 6.06 6.67
CA ASN A 392 -25.86 4.61 6.65
C ASN A 392 -27.31 4.09 6.80
N GLN A 393 -28.15 4.79 7.57
CA GLN A 393 -29.58 4.46 7.71
C GLN A 393 -30.34 4.49 6.38
N LYS A 394 -29.90 5.31 5.40
CA LYS A 394 -30.49 5.34 4.06
C LYS A 394 -30.28 4.05 3.27
N LEU A 395 -29.31 3.22 3.67
CA LEU A 395 -29.02 1.94 3.04
C LEU A 395 -29.86 0.79 3.63
N VAL A 396 -30.54 0.98 4.75
CA VAL A 396 -31.38 -0.07 5.32
C VAL A 396 -32.50 -0.42 4.32
N GLY A 397 -32.62 -1.71 4.01
CA GLY A 397 -33.55 -2.27 3.03
C GLY A 397 -33.00 -2.32 1.61
N THR A 398 -31.80 -1.81 1.33
CA THR A 398 -31.18 -1.92 -0.01
C THR A 398 -30.38 -3.21 -0.14
N ALA A 399 -30.36 -3.76 -1.35
CA ALA A 399 -29.48 -4.87 -1.71
C ALA A 399 -28.10 -4.33 -2.10
N VAL A 400 -27.03 -4.97 -1.61
CA VAL A 400 -25.64 -4.59 -1.87
C VAL A 400 -24.78 -5.82 -2.17
N GLU A 401 -23.77 -5.62 -3.02
CA GLU A 401 -22.75 -6.62 -3.36
C GLU A 401 -21.53 -6.45 -2.45
N VAL A 402 -21.25 -7.46 -1.63
CA VAL A 402 -20.18 -7.43 -0.62
C VAL A 402 -19.06 -8.38 -1.05
N LEU A 403 -17.86 -7.81 -1.26
CA LEU A 403 -16.64 -8.61 -1.47
C LEU A 403 -16.17 -9.13 -0.11
N VAL A 404 -16.15 -10.45 0.05
CA VAL A 404 -15.83 -11.10 1.32
C VAL A 404 -14.34 -10.94 1.64
N SER A 405 -14.04 -10.50 2.85
CA SER A 405 -12.69 -10.22 3.32
C SER A 405 -12.31 -11.12 4.50
N THR A 406 -11.00 -11.38 4.67
CA THR A 406 -10.45 -12.05 5.85
C THR A 406 -10.13 -11.03 6.95
N GLY A 407 -10.54 -11.32 8.18
CA GLY A 407 -10.00 -10.65 9.38
C GLY A 407 -10.48 -9.22 9.63
N GLU A 408 -11.47 -8.72 8.89
CA GLU A 408 -12.03 -7.38 9.14
C GLU A 408 -12.99 -7.33 10.33
N GLY A 409 -13.64 -8.45 10.67
CA GLY A 409 -14.52 -8.51 11.82
C GLY A 409 -13.80 -9.05 13.05
N LYS A 410 -13.49 -8.14 13.96
CA LYS A 410 -12.86 -8.44 15.25
C LYS A 410 -13.66 -9.40 16.14
N LYS A 411 -14.95 -9.60 15.83
CA LYS A 411 -15.90 -10.43 16.58
C LYS A 411 -16.60 -11.48 15.70
N ASP A 412 -16.04 -11.79 14.53
CA ASP A 412 -16.67 -12.72 13.59
C ASP A 412 -16.91 -14.10 14.22
N ALA A 413 -15.93 -14.61 14.98
CA ALA A 413 -16.06 -15.88 15.71
C ALA A 413 -17.12 -15.85 16.84
N GLU A 414 -17.32 -14.70 17.51
CA GLU A 414 -18.31 -14.54 18.59
C GLU A 414 -19.73 -14.33 18.06
N THR A 415 -19.85 -13.68 16.90
CA THR A 415 -21.14 -13.29 16.32
C THR A 415 -21.61 -14.23 15.21
N HIS A 416 -20.79 -15.22 14.84
CA HIS A 416 -21.02 -16.12 13.70
C HIS A 416 -21.33 -15.39 12.39
N ARG A 417 -20.78 -14.19 12.23
CA ARG A 417 -20.89 -13.36 11.02
C ARG A 417 -19.60 -13.42 10.22
N LEU A 418 -19.74 -13.18 8.92
CA LEU A 418 -18.61 -12.88 8.04
C LEU A 418 -18.63 -11.38 7.71
N SER A 419 -17.48 -10.89 7.27
CA SER A 419 -17.26 -9.49 6.98
C SER A 419 -16.82 -9.28 5.53
N GLY A 420 -17.13 -8.12 5.00
CA GLY A 420 -16.66 -7.71 3.68
C GLY A 420 -16.91 -6.24 3.40
N ARG A 421 -16.51 -5.83 2.19
CA ARG A 421 -16.64 -4.45 1.72
C ARG A 421 -17.63 -4.36 0.58
N ALA A 422 -18.63 -3.48 0.74
CA ALA A 422 -19.51 -3.09 -0.34
C ALA A 422 -18.73 -2.32 -1.44
N GLU A 423 -19.36 -2.08 -2.59
CA GLU A 423 -18.77 -1.30 -3.68
C GLU A 423 -18.28 0.08 -3.22
N ASP A 424 -19.05 0.76 -2.37
CA ASP A 424 -18.72 2.05 -1.78
C ASP A 424 -17.70 1.99 -0.61
N SER A 425 -17.15 0.79 -0.35
CA SER A 425 -16.19 0.46 0.71
C SER A 425 -16.72 0.49 2.15
N ARG A 426 -18.04 0.61 2.35
CA ARG A 426 -18.62 0.43 3.69
C ARG A 426 -18.40 -1.01 4.16
N LEU A 427 -18.05 -1.15 5.44
CA LEU A 427 -17.92 -2.44 6.10
C LEU A 427 -19.30 -3.04 6.32
N VAL A 428 -19.51 -4.25 5.84
CA VAL A 428 -20.76 -4.99 6.04
C VAL A 428 -20.43 -6.28 6.78
N HIS A 429 -21.09 -6.47 7.93
CA HIS A 429 -21.12 -7.76 8.60
C HIS A 429 -22.41 -8.47 8.22
N PHE A 430 -22.32 -9.69 7.72
CA PHE A 430 -23.46 -10.46 7.26
C PHE A 430 -23.50 -11.83 7.92
N GLU A 431 -24.69 -12.30 8.20
CA GLU A 431 -24.93 -13.65 8.71
C GLU A 431 -24.78 -14.68 7.60
N VAL A 432 -24.37 -15.90 7.94
CA VAL A 432 -24.41 -17.06 7.05
C VAL A 432 -25.52 -18.01 7.52
N PRO A 433 -26.73 -17.95 6.93
CA PRO A 433 -27.84 -18.80 7.34
C PRO A 433 -27.54 -20.29 7.15
N ALA A 434 -28.13 -21.11 8.02
CA ALA A 434 -28.02 -22.57 7.93
C ALA A 434 -28.46 -23.07 6.55
N GLY A 435 -27.63 -23.91 5.92
CA GLY A 435 -27.86 -24.41 4.56
C GLY A 435 -27.25 -23.54 3.45
N SER A 436 -26.66 -22.39 3.77
CA SER A 436 -25.80 -21.65 2.84
C SER A 436 -24.47 -22.37 2.64
N GLU A 437 -23.94 -22.31 1.42
CA GLU A 437 -22.52 -22.56 1.22
C GLU A 437 -21.69 -21.49 1.93
N LEU A 438 -20.48 -21.83 2.36
CA LEU A 438 -19.56 -20.84 2.91
C LEU A 438 -18.92 -20.05 1.75
N PRO A 439 -19.04 -18.71 1.73
CA PRO A 439 -18.32 -17.89 0.76
C PRO A 439 -16.83 -17.88 1.12
N ARG A 440 -15.99 -17.89 0.09
CA ARG A 440 -14.54 -17.77 0.26
C ARG A 440 -14.16 -16.28 0.30
N PRO A 441 -13.05 -15.91 0.96
CA PRO A 441 -12.43 -14.61 0.73
C PRO A 441 -12.25 -14.33 -0.76
N GLY A 442 -12.68 -13.15 -1.20
CA GLY A 442 -12.70 -12.76 -2.61
C GLY A 442 -13.95 -13.13 -3.39
N ASP A 443 -14.83 -14.01 -2.90
CA ASP A 443 -16.17 -14.19 -3.47
C ASP A 443 -17.04 -12.95 -3.17
N VAL A 444 -18.11 -12.78 -3.95
CA VAL A 444 -19.06 -11.68 -3.76
C VAL A 444 -20.40 -12.24 -3.30
N VAL A 445 -20.98 -11.64 -2.26
CA VAL A 445 -22.30 -12.01 -1.74
C VAL A 445 -23.30 -10.88 -1.93
N SER A 446 -24.50 -11.22 -2.39
CA SER A 446 -25.63 -10.28 -2.47
C SER A 446 -26.43 -10.35 -1.18
N VAL A 447 -26.46 -9.25 -0.42
CA VAL A 447 -27.15 -9.18 0.87
C VAL A 447 -28.04 -7.93 0.96
N VAL A 448 -29.08 -7.98 1.80
CA VAL A 448 -29.92 -6.82 2.10
C VAL A 448 -29.51 -6.25 3.44
N ILE A 449 -29.25 -4.95 3.49
CA ILE A 449 -28.87 -4.28 4.74
C ILE A 449 -30.09 -4.24 5.67
N THR A 450 -29.96 -4.80 6.87
CA THR A 450 -31.03 -4.84 7.86
C THR A 450 -30.87 -3.80 8.96
N GLN A 451 -29.63 -3.43 9.30
CA GLN A 451 -29.34 -2.41 10.31
C GLN A 451 -28.11 -1.58 9.93
N ALA A 452 -28.05 -0.37 10.48
CA ALA A 452 -26.92 0.53 10.31
C ALA A 452 -26.37 1.00 11.64
N ALA A 453 -25.03 1.02 11.74
CA ALA A 453 -24.27 1.70 12.77
C ALA A 453 -23.47 2.86 12.13
N PRO A 454 -22.87 3.78 12.92
CA PRO A 454 -22.08 4.87 12.35
C PRO A 454 -20.90 4.39 11.46
N PHE A 455 -20.32 3.22 11.77
CA PHE A 455 -19.06 2.76 11.15
C PHE A 455 -19.17 1.45 10.38
N HIS A 456 -20.33 0.79 10.39
CA HIS A 456 -20.57 -0.47 9.69
C HIS A 456 -22.07 -0.67 9.42
N LEU A 457 -22.37 -1.60 8.54
CA LEU A 457 -23.71 -2.08 8.24
C LEU A 457 -23.85 -3.53 8.69
N LEU A 458 -25.07 -3.94 8.99
CA LEU A 458 -25.42 -5.33 9.27
C LEU A 458 -26.40 -5.84 8.22
N ALA A 459 -26.20 -7.07 7.80
CA ALA A 459 -27.09 -7.79 6.89
C ALA A 459 -27.37 -9.18 7.47
N ASP A 460 -28.30 -9.23 8.42
CA ASP A 460 -28.78 -10.47 9.01
C ASP A 460 -29.89 -11.07 8.15
N SER A 461 -30.04 -12.39 8.16
CA SER A 461 -31.08 -13.04 7.36
C SER A 461 -32.45 -12.85 8.00
N LEU A 462 -33.42 -12.36 7.22
CA LEU A 462 -34.78 -12.12 7.71
C LEU A 462 -35.68 -13.37 7.60
N ASP A 463 -35.42 -14.22 6.61
CA ASP A 463 -36.24 -15.37 6.24
C ASP A 463 -35.48 -16.70 6.30
N GLY A 464 -34.19 -16.68 6.65
CA GLY A 464 -33.32 -17.86 6.66
C GLY A 464 -32.95 -18.35 5.27
N ALA A 465 -33.21 -17.57 4.21
CA ALA A 465 -32.87 -17.98 2.85
C ALA A 465 -31.34 -18.11 2.69
N PRO A 466 -30.86 -19.10 1.90
CA PRO A 466 -29.45 -19.25 1.62
C PRO A 466 -28.83 -18.00 0.97
N LEU A 467 -27.58 -17.71 1.30
CA LEU A 467 -26.82 -16.61 0.68
C LEU A 467 -26.74 -16.78 -0.84
N ARG A 468 -26.89 -15.67 -1.56
CA ARG A 468 -26.57 -15.61 -3.00
C ARG A 468 -25.09 -15.29 -3.14
N ILE A 469 -24.32 -16.31 -3.51
CA ILE A 469 -22.85 -16.22 -3.63
C ILE A 469 -22.49 -16.26 -5.11
N ARG A 470 -21.75 -15.25 -5.57
CA ARG A 470 -21.07 -15.25 -6.86
C ARG A 470 -19.62 -15.66 -6.65
N ARG A 471 -19.26 -16.83 -7.18
CA ARG A 471 -17.87 -17.31 -7.17
C ARG A 471 -17.02 -16.44 -8.09
N THR A 472 -15.81 -16.13 -7.66
CA THR A 472 -14.88 -15.27 -8.41
C THR A 472 -13.53 -15.94 -8.61
N ARG A 473 -12.74 -15.39 -9.54
CA ARG A 473 -11.33 -15.78 -9.73
C ARG A 473 -10.49 -15.58 -8.47
N ALA A 474 -10.86 -14.60 -7.64
CA ALA A 474 -10.24 -14.34 -6.36
C ALA A 474 -10.55 -15.41 -5.32
N GLY A 475 -11.79 -15.90 -5.25
CA GLY A 475 -12.13 -17.05 -4.42
C GLY A 475 -11.38 -18.31 -4.85
N ASP A 476 -11.20 -18.52 -6.16
CA ASP A 476 -10.41 -19.63 -6.68
C ASP A 476 -8.91 -19.48 -6.37
N ALA A 477 -8.39 -18.25 -6.39
CA ALA A 477 -7.02 -17.94 -6.00
C ALA A 477 -6.79 -18.18 -4.50
N TRP A 478 -7.77 -17.86 -3.67
CA TRP A 478 -7.75 -18.20 -2.25
C TRP A 478 -7.64 -19.72 -2.03
N ASP A 479 -8.48 -20.51 -2.70
CA ASP A 479 -8.43 -21.98 -2.56
C ASP A 479 -7.07 -22.55 -3.01
N ARG A 480 -6.50 -22.05 -4.11
CA ARG A 480 -5.14 -22.44 -4.55
C ARG A 480 -4.09 -22.14 -3.47
N ALA A 481 -4.11 -20.93 -2.92
CA ALA A 481 -3.16 -20.54 -1.87
C ALA A 481 -3.31 -21.38 -0.59
N GLN A 482 -4.54 -21.72 -0.20
CA GLN A 482 -4.78 -22.61 0.95
C GLN A 482 -4.26 -24.03 0.69
N ALA A 483 -4.44 -24.55 -0.53
CA ALA A 483 -3.94 -25.87 -0.91
C ALA A 483 -2.40 -25.92 -0.94
N GLU A 484 -1.75 -24.86 -1.43
CA GLU A 484 -0.29 -24.72 -1.41
C GLU A 484 0.26 -24.63 0.02
N SER A 485 -0.40 -23.89 0.91
CA SER A 485 -0.03 -23.79 2.33
C SER A 485 -0.17 -25.11 3.09
N CYS A 486 -1.18 -25.92 2.75
CA CYS A 486 -1.38 -27.27 3.33
C CYS A 486 -0.46 -28.34 2.70
N GLY A 487 0.28 -28.01 1.64
CA GLY A 487 1.19 -28.93 0.97
C GLY A 487 2.38 -29.27 1.87
N VAL A 488 2.36 -30.46 2.47
CA VAL A 488 3.55 -31.03 3.15
C VAL A 488 4.69 -31.05 2.14
N PRO A 489 5.90 -30.55 2.46
CA PRO A 489 7.06 -30.73 1.58
C PRO A 489 7.21 -32.22 1.32
N ALA A 490 7.05 -32.64 0.06
CA ALA A 490 7.26 -34.03 -0.29
C ALA A 490 8.66 -34.41 0.18
N THR A 491 8.74 -35.35 1.13
CA THR A 491 10.00 -36.00 1.46
C THR A 491 10.58 -36.51 0.15
N ALA A 492 11.83 -36.14 -0.12
CA ALA A 492 12.55 -36.52 -1.34
C ALA A 492 12.48 -38.05 -1.51
N GLY A 493 11.56 -38.51 -2.37
CA GLY A 493 11.25 -39.94 -2.43
C GLY A 493 9.89 -40.31 -3.02
N ALA A 494 9.29 -39.51 -3.91
CA ALA A 494 8.23 -40.01 -4.78
C ALA A 494 8.15 -39.17 -6.06
N THR A 495 8.22 -39.85 -7.20
CA THR A 495 8.23 -39.30 -8.56
C THR A 495 6.93 -38.55 -8.89
N ALA A 496 7.01 -37.23 -9.01
CA ALA A 496 6.06 -36.39 -9.73
C ALA A 496 6.65 -36.01 -11.11
N PRO A 497 5.82 -35.80 -12.16
CA PRO A 497 6.32 -35.53 -13.50
C PRO A 497 6.97 -34.15 -13.54
N ALA A 498 8.18 -34.11 -14.09
CA ALA A 498 9.01 -32.91 -14.17
C ALA A 498 8.27 -31.74 -14.83
N SER A 499 8.13 -30.64 -14.09
CA SER A 499 8.06 -29.31 -14.68
C SER A 499 9.32 -29.12 -15.52
N GLY A 500 9.13 -28.70 -16.78
CA GLY A 500 10.22 -28.53 -17.74
C GLY A 500 11.30 -27.57 -17.23
N PRO A 501 12.56 -27.74 -17.65
CA PRO A 501 13.65 -26.91 -17.16
C PRO A 501 13.43 -25.45 -17.57
N VAL A 502 13.47 -24.57 -16.57
CA VAL A 502 13.60 -23.12 -16.77
C VAL A 502 14.93 -22.88 -17.49
N SER A 503 14.86 -22.49 -18.75
CA SER A 503 16.03 -22.13 -19.55
C SER A 503 16.58 -20.79 -19.07
N LEU A 504 17.60 -20.83 -18.19
CA LEU A 504 18.50 -19.71 -17.98
C LEU A 504 19.24 -19.45 -19.29
N GLY A 505 18.81 -18.41 -20.03
CA GLY A 505 19.37 -18.00 -21.31
C GLY A 505 20.79 -17.47 -21.18
N LEU A 506 21.76 -18.37 -21.01
CA LEU A 506 23.18 -18.08 -21.24
C LEU A 506 23.49 -18.30 -22.73
N PRO A 507 24.00 -17.28 -23.45
CA PRO A 507 24.34 -17.44 -24.85
C PRO A 507 25.52 -18.40 -25.01
N THR A 508 25.27 -19.56 -25.61
CA THR A 508 26.31 -20.53 -25.98
C THR A 508 26.82 -20.24 -27.39
N ILE A 509 28.13 -19.99 -27.49
CA ILE A 509 28.83 -19.84 -28.77
C ILE A 509 28.87 -21.22 -29.44
N ARG A 510 28.19 -21.37 -30.58
CA ARG A 510 28.31 -22.56 -31.44
C ARG A 510 29.63 -22.49 -32.21
N ILE A 511 30.56 -23.38 -31.91
CA ILE A 511 31.71 -23.66 -32.78
C ILE A 511 31.18 -24.58 -33.89
N GLY A 512 30.93 -24.01 -35.07
CA GLY A 512 30.57 -24.77 -36.26
C GLY A 512 31.81 -25.38 -36.91
N SER A 513 31.87 -26.70 -36.96
CA SER A 513 32.82 -27.46 -37.78
C SER A 513 32.18 -27.72 -39.15
N GLU A 514 32.41 -26.84 -40.13
CA GLU A 514 32.64 -27.16 -41.55
C GLU A 514 32.85 -25.88 -42.40
N PRO A 515 33.66 -25.95 -43.48
CA PRO A 515 34.21 -24.77 -44.12
C PRO A 515 33.26 -24.15 -45.16
N LEU A 516 32.90 -22.88 -44.96
CA LEU A 516 32.21 -22.07 -45.97
C LEU A 516 33.24 -21.36 -46.86
N THR A 517 33.44 -21.86 -48.07
CA THR A 517 34.05 -21.11 -49.16
C THR A 517 33.06 -20.07 -49.68
N SER A 518 33.38 -18.78 -49.50
CA SER A 518 32.75 -17.66 -50.20
C SER A 518 33.80 -16.91 -51.04
N PRO A 519 33.56 -16.59 -52.33
CA PRO A 519 34.39 -15.69 -53.08
C PRO A 519 33.92 -14.23 -52.93
N GLY A 520 34.88 -13.31 -52.78
CA GLY A 520 34.71 -11.90 -53.15
C GLY A 520 34.35 -10.94 -52.01
N VAL A 521 35.39 -10.40 -51.35
CA VAL A 521 35.30 -9.22 -50.48
C VAL A 521 35.19 -7.96 -51.36
N GLY A 522 34.22 -7.10 -51.07
CA GLY A 522 34.13 -5.74 -51.59
C GLY A 522 33.52 -4.81 -50.57
N THR A 523 34.33 -3.93 -49.98
CA THR A 523 33.94 -2.86 -49.05
C THR A 523 33.39 -1.66 -49.83
N MET A 524 32.15 -1.22 -49.55
CA MET A 524 31.63 0.07 -50.01
C MET A 524 31.58 1.10 -48.86
N PRO A 525 31.99 2.37 -49.06
CA PRO A 525 31.99 3.40 -48.02
C PRO A 525 30.60 4.00 -47.74
N ILE A 526 30.43 4.50 -46.51
CA ILE A 526 29.18 5.04 -45.93
C ILE A 526 28.98 6.53 -46.29
N TYR A 527 29.20 6.94 -47.54
CA TYR A 527 28.86 8.29 -47.99
C TYR A 527 28.65 8.36 -49.51
N ASP A 528 27.64 9.15 -49.91
CA ASP A 528 27.28 9.41 -51.30
C ASP A 528 28.12 10.57 -51.88
N PRO A 529 28.99 10.33 -52.88
CA PRO A 529 29.82 11.37 -53.49
C PRO A 529 29.06 12.28 -54.48
N GLY A 530 27.73 12.12 -54.63
CA GLY A 530 26.89 12.96 -55.50
C GLY A 530 26.25 14.17 -54.80
N ASP A 531 26.42 14.31 -53.49
CA ASP A 531 26.00 15.48 -52.71
C ASP A 531 26.97 16.64 -52.97
N GLY A 532 26.54 17.58 -53.82
CA GLY A 532 27.27 18.79 -54.18
C GLY A 532 27.11 19.95 -53.20
N GLN A 533 27.01 19.72 -51.88
CA GLN A 533 27.05 20.82 -50.89
C GLN A 533 28.38 20.81 -50.11
N ARG A 534 29.11 21.92 -50.26
CA ARG A 534 30.29 22.27 -49.45
C ARG A 534 29.89 22.75 -48.06
#